data_AF-A0A7S4K3R9-F1
#
_entry.id   AF-A0A7S4K3R9-F1
#
_cell.length_a   1.000
_cell.length_b   1.000
_cell.length_c   1.000
_cell.angle_alpha   90.00
_cell.angle_beta   90.00
_cell.angle_gamma   90.00
#
_symmetry.space_group_name_H-M   'P 1'
#
loop_
_entity.id
_entity.type
_entity.pdbx_description
1 polymer ?
#
loop_
_entity_poly.entity_id
_entity_poly.type
_entity_poly.pdbx_seq_one_letter_code
_entity_poly.pdbx_strand_id
1 'polypeptide(L)'
;KGEPPPSAVGCYATGMTPYNRVFKVAGGKYIYGQAPETCDVDALIATLSTLDVDGAITHFDKEFGALAVPVQTVKEVAAICSDGASKTANFKKKDSGMGWEVETWEPTWFCLDGEPLSCPGAPTFSGSDAATILAELGYSQGQVLGLKQSRAVVPTNWYKWGDEAAAQPLKLFFSDDLSKDGLE
;
A
#
# COMPACT_ATOMS: atom_id res chain seq x y z
N LYS A 1 15.72 24.57 12.71
CA LYS A 1 14.27 24.38 12.45
C LYS A 1 13.64 23.97 13.78
N GLY A 2 12.60 24.69 14.24
CA GLY A 2 11.94 24.39 15.50
C GLY A 2 11.10 23.10 15.41
N GLU A 3 10.74 22.55 16.57
CA GLU A 3 9.80 21.43 16.64
C GLU A 3 8.41 21.85 16.14
N PRO A 4 7.68 20.97 15.44
CA PRO A 4 6.31 21.26 15.03
C PRO A 4 5.41 21.45 16.25
N PRO A 5 4.38 22.31 16.16
CA PRO A 5 3.47 22.53 17.28
C PRO A 5 2.72 21.24 17.62
N PRO A 6 2.28 21.05 18.87
CA PRO A 6 1.49 19.87 19.26
C PRO A 6 0.22 19.67 18.43
N SER A 7 -0.35 20.75 17.88
CA SER A 7 -1.50 20.70 16.98
C SER A 7 -1.20 20.06 15.63
N ALA A 8 0.07 19.93 15.25
CA ALA A 8 0.49 19.38 13.96
C ALA A 8 0.92 17.92 14.02
N VAL A 9 1.04 17.33 15.21
CA VAL A 9 1.59 15.97 15.41
C VAL A 9 0.70 15.12 16.30
N GLY A 10 0.75 13.81 16.11
CA GLY A 10 -0.02 12.83 16.88
C GLY A 10 -1.43 12.57 16.35
N CYS A 11 -2.16 11.68 17.03
CA CYS A 11 -3.48 11.22 16.60
C CYS A 11 -4.60 12.27 16.69
N TYR A 12 -4.35 13.39 17.36
CA TYR A 12 -5.28 14.52 17.49
C TYR A 12 -4.80 15.77 16.74
N ALA A 13 -3.90 15.59 15.77
CA ALA A 13 -3.42 16.69 14.94
C ALA A 13 -4.59 17.39 14.24
N THR A 14 -4.64 18.71 14.36
CA THR A 14 -5.63 19.57 13.72
C THR A 14 -5.02 20.46 12.66
N GLY A 15 -3.72 20.78 12.73
CA GLY A 15 -3.05 21.61 11.73
C GLY A 15 -1.80 22.33 12.28
N MET A 16 -1.06 22.96 11.37
CA MET A 16 0.16 23.70 11.70
C MET A 16 -0.11 25.00 12.45
N THR A 17 -1.27 25.62 12.24
CA THR A 17 -1.65 26.89 12.88
C THR A 17 -3.15 26.88 13.21
N PRO A 18 -3.63 27.80 14.06
CA PRO A 18 -5.07 27.98 14.29
C PRO A 18 -5.87 28.31 13.02
N TYR A 19 -5.22 28.84 11.98
CA TYR A 19 -5.84 29.30 10.74
C TYR A 19 -5.78 28.23 9.62
N ASN A 20 -4.72 27.43 9.61
CA ASN A 20 -4.46 26.38 8.63
C ASN A 20 -4.67 25.01 9.27
N ARG A 21 -5.94 24.60 9.36
CA ARG A 21 -6.35 23.44 10.16
C ARG A 21 -7.61 22.79 9.64
N VAL A 22 -7.93 21.65 10.26
CA VAL A 22 -9.22 21.00 10.17
C VAL A 22 -10.25 21.78 11.00
N PHE A 23 -11.36 22.13 10.35
CA PHE A 23 -12.53 22.75 10.94
C PHE A 23 -13.72 21.80 10.86
N LYS A 24 -14.56 21.82 11.91
CA LYS A 24 -15.82 21.10 11.92
C LYS A 24 -16.89 21.96 11.26
N VAL A 25 -17.72 21.34 10.42
CA VAL A 25 -18.87 21.99 9.77
C VAL A 25 -20.18 21.30 10.18
N ALA A 26 -21.32 21.75 9.69
CA ALA A 26 -22.63 21.16 9.98
C ALA A 26 -22.68 19.67 9.60
N GLY A 27 -23.59 18.93 10.24
CA GLY A 27 -23.77 17.49 9.99
C GLY A 27 -22.62 16.60 10.47
N GLY A 28 -21.72 17.13 11.32
CA GLY A 28 -20.59 16.37 11.86
C GLY A 28 -19.49 16.08 10.84
N LYS A 29 -19.46 16.83 9.74
CA LYS A 29 -18.43 16.75 8.69
C LYS A 29 -17.28 17.73 9.00
N TYR A 30 -16.22 17.62 8.22
CA TYR A 30 -14.99 18.39 8.41
C TYR A 30 -14.42 18.88 7.08
N ILE A 31 -13.76 20.03 7.11
CA ILE A 31 -12.96 20.56 6.01
C ILE A 31 -11.54 20.86 6.51
N TYR A 32 -10.55 20.81 5.64
CA TYR A 32 -9.27 21.48 5.87
C TYR A 32 -9.31 22.83 5.17
N GLY A 33 -9.04 23.91 5.90
CA GLY A 33 -9.08 25.28 5.37
C GLY A 33 -7.80 26.03 5.66
N GLN A 34 -7.50 27.03 4.81
CA GLN A 34 -6.32 27.89 4.93
C GLN A 34 -6.71 29.35 5.19
N ALA A 35 -7.23 29.65 6.39
CA ALA A 35 -7.68 31.00 6.70
C ALA A 35 -6.47 31.97 6.83
N PRO A 36 -6.63 33.27 6.53
CA PRO A 36 -5.59 34.25 6.77
C PRO A 36 -5.34 34.42 8.27
N GLU A 37 -4.10 34.74 8.66
CA GLU A 37 -3.72 34.91 10.07
C GLU A 37 -4.45 36.06 10.78
N THR A 38 -5.03 36.98 10.01
CA THR A 38 -5.86 38.08 10.53
C THR A 38 -7.30 37.66 10.83
N CYS A 39 -7.70 36.42 10.51
CA CYS A 39 -9.05 35.93 10.74
C CYS A 39 -9.33 35.71 12.23
N ASP A 40 -10.52 36.11 12.69
CA ASP A 40 -11.05 35.66 13.97
C ASP A 40 -11.47 34.19 13.84
N VAL A 41 -10.69 33.29 14.43
CA VAL A 41 -10.90 31.84 14.33
C VAL A 41 -12.17 31.40 15.06
N ASP A 42 -12.53 32.04 16.16
CA ASP A 42 -13.71 31.66 16.94
C ASP A 42 -15.00 32.05 16.19
N ALA A 43 -15.02 33.25 15.61
CA ALA A 43 -16.11 33.69 14.72
C ALA A 43 -16.23 32.81 13.48
N LEU A 44 -15.09 32.40 12.90
CA LEU A 44 -15.06 31.47 11.78
C LEU A 44 -15.66 30.11 12.18
N ILE A 45 -15.24 29.52 13.30
CA ILE A 45 -15.77 28.24 13.79
C ILE A 45 -17.29 28.33 14.00
N ALA A 46 -17.79 29.43 14.59
CA ALA A 46 -19.21 29.64 14.77
C ALA A 46 -19.96 29.65 13.42
N THR A 47 -19.42 30.37 12.43
CA THR A 47 -19.98 30.44 11.07
C THR A 47 -20.01 29.05 10.42
N LEU A 48 -18.86 28.37 10.37
CA LEU A 48 -18.71 27.06 9.73
C LEU A 48 -19.61 25.99 10.36
N SER A 49 -19.89 26.07 11.66
CA SER A 49 -20.76 25.11 12.35
C SER A 49 -22.20 25.08 11.81
N THR A 50 -22.60 26.13 11.07
CA THR A 50 -23.93 26.26 10.47
C THR A 50 -23.97 25.89 8.98
N LEU A 51 -22.79 25.78 8.34
CA LEU A 51 -22.66 25.50 6.91
C LEU A 51 -22.40 24.03 6.66
N ASP A 52 -22.92 23.50 5.56
CA ASP A 52 -22.46 22.21 5.04
C ASP A 52 -21.07 22.33 4.41
N VAL A 53 -20.55 21.23 3.87
CA VAL A 53 -19.21 21.17 3.29
C VAL A 53 -19.05 22.14 2.12
N ASP A 54 -20.00 22.17 1.19
CA ASP A 54 -19.92 23.00 -0.01
C ASP A 54 -20.08 24.49 0.32
N GLY A 55 -20.98 24.82 1.26
CA GLY A 55 -21.14 26.15 1.80
C GLY A 55 -19.88 26.64 2.51
N ALA A 56 -19.24 25.78 3.30
CA ALA A 56 -17.99 26.10 3.98
C ALA A 56 -16.84 26.34 3.00
N ILE A 57 -16.69 25.51 1.97
CA ILE A 57 -15.67 25.71 0.92
C ILE A 57 -15.92 27.03 0.18
N THR A 58 -17.17 27.30 -0.18
CA THR A 58 -17.56 28.56 -0.84
C THR A 58 -17.29 29.78 0.04
N HIS A 59 -17.47 29.65 1.36
CA HIS A 59 -17.15 30.72 2.30
C HIS A 59 -15.66 31.05 2.31
N PHE A 60 -14.78 30.05 2.31
CA PHE A 60 -13.33 30.27 2.22
C PHE A 60 -12.90 30.96 0.93
N ASP A 61 -13.47 30.54 -0.20
CA ASP A 61 -13.20 31.15 -1.50
C ASP A 61 -13.66 32.62 -1.54
N LYS A 62 -14.89 32.90 -1.10
CA LYS A 62 -15.49 34.25 -1.23
C LYS A 62 -15.02 35.25 -0.19
N GLU A 63 -14.91 34.85 1.07
CA GLU A 63 -14.56 35.78 2.16
C GLU A 63 -13.05 35.98 2.28
N PHE A 64 -12.27 34.95 1.98
CA PHE A 64 -10.82 34.97 2.20
C PHE A 64 -10.00 34.86 0.92
N GLY A 65 -10.59 34.47 -0.21
CA GLY A 65 -9.82 34.11 -1.40
C GLY A 65 -8.88 32.93 -1.15
N ALA A 66 -9.27 32.02 -0.25
CA ALA A 66 -8.42 30.96 0.27
C ALA A 66 -8.93 29.56 -0.05
N LEU A 67 -8.02 28.59 -0.02
CA LEU A 67 -8.35 27.19 -0.31
C LEU A 67 -9.00 26.50 0.89
N ALA A 68 -10.02 25.73 0.60
CA ALA A 68 -10.59 24.74 1.50
C ALA A 68 -10.95 23.47 0.73
N VAL A 69 -10.77 22.32 1.38
CA VAL A 69 -11.06 21.00 0.81
C VAL A 69 -11.82 20.13 1.82
N PRO A 70 -12.71 19.24 1.36
CA PRO A 70 -13.40 18.32 2.25
C PRO A 70 -12.43 17.32 2.88
N VAL A 71 -12.61 17.02 4.17
CA VAL A 71 -11.95 15.88 4.80
C VAL A 71 -12.79 14.64 4.51
N GLN A 72 -12.25 13.77 3.66
CA GLN A 72 -12.93 12.55 3.24
C GLN A 72 -12.47 11.35 4.07
N THR A 73 -13.39 10.43 4.33
CA THR A 73 -13.06 9.10 4.84
C THR A 73 -12.42 8.26 3.75
N VAL A 74 -11.66 7.22 4.15
CA VAL A 74 -11.07 6.26 3.19
C VAL A 74 -12.13 5.65 2.27
N LYS A 75 -13.34 5.39 2.78
CA LYS A 75 -14.46 4.86 1.99
C LYS A 75 -14.95 5.86 0.93
N GLU A 76 -15.05 7.14 1.29
CA GLU A 76 -15.44 8.20 0.34
C GLU A 76 -14.36 8.39 -0.73
N VAL A 77 -13.08 8.39 -0.34
CA VAL A 77 -11.94 8.44 -1.28
C VAL A 77 -11.98 7.25 -2.24
N ALA A 78 -12.19 6.03 -1.73
CA ALA A 78 -12.29 4.82 -2.54
C ALA A 78 -13.44 4.91 -3.56
N ALA A 79 -14.60 5.40 -3.13
CA ALA A 79 -15.75 5.61 -4.02
C ALA A 79 -15.43 6.61 -5.14
N ILE A 80 -14.82 7.75 -4.83
CA ILE A 80 -14.44 8.77 -5.81
C ILE A 80 -13.38 8.24 -6.79
N CYS A 81 -12.45 7.43 -6.31
CA CYS A 81 -11.31 6.93 -7.08
C CYS A 81 -11.55 5.55 -7.73
N SER A 82 -12.81 5.09 -7.77
CA SER A 82 -13.15 3.75 -8.29
C SER A 82 -13.44 3.72 -9.80
N ASP A 83 -13.69 4.89 -10.40
CA ASP A 83 -13.98 5.00 -11.84
C ASP A 83 -12.73 4.96 -12.74
N GLY A 84 -11.54 4.94 -12.14
CA GLY A 84 -10.26 4.92 -12.83
C GLY A 84 -9.78 6.28 -13.34
N ALA A 85 -10.53 7.36 -13.15
CA ALA A 85 -10.22 8.69 -13.68
C ALA A 85 -9.24 9.49 -12.81
N SER A 86 -9.02 9.05 -11.56
CA SER A 86 -8.13 9.73 -10.63
C SER A 86 -6.66 9.55 -11.02
N LYS A 87 -5.97 10.69 -11.15
CA LYS A 87 -4.54 10.75 -11.51
C LYS A 87 -3.60 10.41 -10.36
N THR A 88 -4.12 10.31 -9.13
CA THR A 88 -3.29 10.13 -7.92
C THR A 88 -3.50 8.77 -7.26
N ALA A 89 -4.73 8.28 -7.26
CA ALA A 89 -5.10 7.03 -6.62
C ALA A 89 -6.24 6.36 -7.38
N ASN A 90 -6.14 5.07 -7.63
CA ASN A 90 -7.26 4.27 -8.11
C ASN A 90 -7.59 3.17 -7.11
N PHE A 91 -8.86 2.80 -6.98
CA PHE A 91 -9.27 1.63 -6.23
C PHE A 91 -9.85 0.61 -7.18
N LYS A 92 -9.25 -0.58 -7.19
CA LYS A 92 -9.70 -1.68 -8.05
C LYS A 92 -9.97 -2.91 -7.23
N LYS A 93 -11.10 -3.53 -7.54
CA LYS A 93 -11.41 -4.88 -7.09
C LYS A 93 -10.63 -5.87 -7.93
N LYS A 94 -9.95 -6.79 -7.26
CA LYS A 94 -9.14 -7.84 -7.87
C LYS A 94 -9.50 -9.18 -7.26
N ASP A 95 -9.44 -10.22 -8.07
CA ASP A 95 -9.36 -11.57 -7.55
C ASP A 95 -7.97 -11.75 -6.92
N SER A 96 -7.96 -12.20 -5.66
CA SER A 96 -6.75 -12.56 -4.93
C SER A 96 -6.04 -13.81 -5.47
N GLY A 97 -6.62 -14.49 -6.47
CA GLY A 97 -6.17 -15.80 -6.94
C GLY A 97 -6.60 -16.95 -6.01
N MET A 98 -7.33 -16.63 -4.94
CA MET A 98 -7.76 -17.55 -3.88
C MET A 98 -9.28 -17.62 -3.74
N GLY A 99 -10.02 -17.10 -4.73
CA GLY A 99 -11.48 -17.04 -4.74
C GLY A 99 -12.06 -15.90 -3.89
N TRP A 100 -11.22 -15.02 -3.35
CA TRP A 100 -11.65 -13.80 -2.67
C TRP A 100 -11.51 -12.60 -3.60
N GLU A 101 -12.55 -11.78 -3.64
CA GLU A 101 -12.50 -10.45 -4.22
C GLU A 101 -11.99 -9.47 -3.16
N VAL A 102 -10.90 -8.78 -3.47
CA VAL A 102 -10.27 -7.78 -2.59
C VAL A 102 -10.25 -6.42 -3.29
N GLU A 103 -10.63 -5.37 -2.58
CA GLU A 103 -10.45 -4.00 -3.06
C GLU A 103 -9.05 -3.51 -2.69
N THR A 104 -8.27 -3.13 -3.69
CA THR A 104 -6.88 -2.71 -3.54
C THR A 104 -6.70 -1.27 -3.99
N TRP A 105 -5.90 -0.52 -3.23
CA TRP A 105 -5.43 0.79 -3.63
C TRP A 105 -4.26 0.65 -4.61
N GLU A 106 -4.42 1.22 -5.80
CA GLU A 106 -3.39 1.31 -6.82
C GLU A 106 -2.87 2.76 -6.88
N PRO A 107 -1.60 3.02 -6.48
CA PRO A 107 -0.99 4.32 -6.65
C PRO A 107 -0.80 4.61 -8.15
N THR A 108 -1.47 5.62 -8.68
CA THR A 108 -1.31 6.06 -10.09
C THR A 108 -0.31 7.20 -10.25
N TRP A 109 0.00 7.90 -9.16
CA TRP A 109 1.05 8.92 -9.09
C TRP A 109 2.49 8.41 -9.26
N PHE A 110 2.74 7.10 -9.18
CA PHE A 110 4.07 6.54 -9.44
C PHE A 110 4.15 6.11 -10.90
N CYS A 111 4.59 7.05 -11.73
CA CYS A 111 4.76 6.88 -13.17
C CYS A 111 6.24 6.76 -13.54
N LEU A 112 6.55 5.96 -14.55
CA LEU A 112 7.83 5.99 -15.25
C LEU A 112 7.55 6.52 -16.66
N ASP A 113 8.24 7.58 -17.07
CA ASP A 113 8.04 8.24 -18.37
C ASP A 113 6.59 8.69 -18.66
N GLY A 114 5.83 9.03 -17.60
CA GLY A 114 4.44 9.48 -17.71
C GLY A 114 3.41 8.35 -17.79
N GLU A 115 3.85 7.10 -17.87
CA GLU A 115 2.99 5.92 -17.81
C GLU A 115 2.91 5.39 -16.37
N PRO A 116 1.71 5.15 -15.83
CA PRO A 116 1.55 4.54 -14.51
C PRO A 116 2.21 3.16 -14.48
N LEU A 117 3.03 2.88 -13.46
CA LEU A 117 3.55 1.53 -13.27
C LEU A 117 2.39 0.57 -12.99
N SER A 118 2.41 -0.60 -13.63
CA SER A 118 1.44 -1.64 -13.33
C SER A 118 1.63 -2.12 -11.89
N CYS A 119 0.57 -2.11 -11.09
CA CYS A 119 0.58 -2.80 -9.81
C CYS A 119 0.94 -4.28 -10.06
N PRO A 120 1.92 -4.86 -9.32
CA PRO A 120 2.19 -6.29 -9.40
C PRO A 120 0.89 -7.06 -9.13
N GLY A 121 0.78 -8.24 -9.74
CA GLY A 121 -0.41 -9.09 -9.69
C GLY A 121 -0.83 -9.48 -8.27
N ALA A 122 -1.84 -10.33 -8.15
CA ALA A 122 -2.29 -10.82 -6.85
C ALA A 122 -1.11 -11.41 -6.05
N PRO A 123 -1.06 -11.18 -4.72
CA PRO A 123 0.02 -11.73 -3.90
C PRO A 123 0.06 -13.24 -4.03
N THR A 124 1.21 -13.78 -4.43
CA THR A 124 1.42 -15.22 -4.53
C THR A 124 1.90 -15.77 -3.18
N PHE A 125 1.65 -17.05 -2.93
CA PHE A 125 2.18 -17.71 -1.74
C PHE A 125 3.70 -17.72 -1.75
N SER A 126 4.31 -17.59 -0.56
CA SER A 126 5.76 -17.71 -0.40
C SER A 126 6.28 -19.01 -1.01
N GLY A 127 7.22 -18.92 -1.96
CA GLY A 127 7.81 -20.09 -2.62
C GLY A 127 6.98 -20.71 -3.75
N SER A 128 5.83 -20.14 -4.12
CA SER A 128 5.05 -20.58 -5.29
C SER A 128 5.84 -20.50 -6.60
N ASP A 129 6.60 -19.42 -6.79
CA ASP A 129 7.39 -19.18 -8.00
C ASP A 129 8.77 -19.86 -7.99
N ALA A 130 9.15 -20.53 -6.89
CA ALA A 130 10.51 -21.06 -6.71
C ALA A 130 10.92 -22.07 -7.80
N ALA A 131 10.00 -22.92 -8.25
CA ALA A 131 10.30 -23.90 -9.30
C ALA A 131 10.52 -23.23 -10.66
N THR A 132 9.71 -22.23 -11.00
CA THR A 132 9.82 -21.46 -12.24
C THR A 132 11.13 -20.69 -12.28
N ILE A 133 11.46 -19.98 -11.20
CA ILE A 133 12.71 -19.22 -11.07
C ILE A 133 13.92 -20.15 -11.20
N LEU A 134 13.92 -21.32 -10.54
CA LEU A 134 15.03 -22.27 -10.65
C LEU A 134 15.17 -22.84 -12.06
N ALA A 135 14.06 -23.09 -12.75
CA ALA A 135 14.09 -23.53 -14.15
C ALA A 135 14.67 -22.44 -15.07
N GLU A 136 14.31 -21.16 -14.87
CA GLU A 136 14.88 -20.02 -15.61
C GLU A 136 16.38 -19.84 -15.35
N LEU A 137 16.85 -20.21 -14.16
CA LEU A 137 18.27 -20.24 -13.80
C LEU A 137 19.01 -21.50 -14.31
N GLY A 138 18.33 -22.39 -15.05
CA GLY A 138 18.93 -23.56 -15.68
C GLY A 138 18.93 -24.84 -14.84
N TYR A 139 18.21 -24.88 -13.71
CA TYR A 139 18.07 -26.12 -12.93
C TYR A 139 17.08 -27.08 -13.60
N SER A 140 17.47 -28.36 -13.68
CA SER A 140 16.58 -29.43 -14.11
C SER A 140 15.50 -29.72 -13.07
N GLN A 141 14.39 -30.33 -13.52
CA GLN A 141 13.29 -30.76 -12.63
C GLN A 141 13.77 -31.66 -11.49
N GLY A 142 14.74 -32.55 -11.75
CA GLY A 142 15.33 -33.42 -10.73
C GLY A 142 16.13 -32.66 -9.67
N GLN A 143 16.91 -31.65 -10.08
CA GLN A 143 17.64 -30.79 -9.14
C GLN A 143 16.68 -29.95 -8.29
N VAL A 144 15.63 -29.40 -8.88
CA VAL A 144 14.58 -28.66 -8.14
C VAL A 144 13.90 -29.57 -7.11
N LEU A 145 13.61 -30.82 -7.47
CA LEU A 145 13.02 -31.79 -6.54
C LEU A 145 13.97 -32.10 -5.38
N GLY A 146 15.25 -32.31 -5.66
CA GLY A 146 16.26 -32.56 -4.63
C GLY A 146 16.42 -31.38 -3.66
N LEU A 147 16.40 -30.14 -4.17
CA LEU A 147 16.43 -28.93 -3.33
C LEU A 147 15.20 -28.78 -2.44
N LYS A 148 14.02 -29.19 -2.91
CA LYS A 148 12.79 -29.21 -2.11
C LYS A 148 12.87 -30.25 -0.99
N GLN A 149 13.38 -31.44 -1.28
CA GLN A 149 13.55 -32.51 -0.30
C GLN A 149 14.62 -32.20 0.74
N SER A 150 15.70 -31.54 0.34
CA SER A 150 16.76 -31.07 1.25
C SER A 150 16.35 -29.85 2.09
N ARG A 151 15.13 -29.33 1.90
CA ARG A 151 14.64 -28.09 2.51
C ARG A 151 15.48 -26.84 2.17
N ALA A 152 16.32 -26.91 1.14
CA ALA A 152 17.01 -25.73 0.60
C ALA A 152 16.03 -24.80 -0.13
N VAL A 153 14.96 -25.39 -0.69
CA VAL A 153 13.82 -24.67 -1.26
C VAL A 153 12.58 -25.00 -0.44
N VAL A 154 12.01 -23.97 0.14
CA VAL A 154 10.84 -24.03 1.01
C VAL A 154 9.56 -24.07 0.15
N PRO A 155 8.53 -24.87 0.49
CA PRO A 155 7.34 -25.04 -0.31
C PRO A 155 6.34 -23.94 0.05
N THR A 156 5.31 -23.88 -0.77
CA THR A 156 4.20 -22.94 -0.68
C THR A 156 3.53 -22.89 0.71
N ASN A 157 3.54 -23.99 1.48
CA ASN A 157 2.94 -24.10 2.81
C ASN A 157 3.97 -24.37 3.91
N TRP A 158 5.07 -23.62 3.92
CA TRP A 158 6.20 -23.81 4.83
C TRP A 158 5.87 -23.79 6.32
N TYR A 159 4.80 -23.09 6.72
CA TYR A 159 4.31 -23.08 8.09
C TYR A 159 3.87 -24.47 8.58
N LYS A 160 3.56 -25.41 7.66
CA LYS A 160 3.26 -26.81 7.99
C LYS A 160 4.51 -27.65 8.27
N TRP A 161 5.71 -27.15 7.96
CA TRP A 161 6.97 -27.85 8.21
C TRP A 161 7.53 -27.69 9.63
N GLY A 162 6.97 -26.77 10.42
CA GLY A 162 7.40 -26.53 11.80
C GLY A 162 7.33 -27.78 12.68
N ASP A 163 6.43 -28.71 12.35
CA ASP A 163 6.16 -29.93 13.12
C ASP A 163 6.75 -31.20 12.51
N GLU A 164 7.39 -31.11 11.33
CA GLU A 164 7.93 -32.27 10.61
C GLU A 164 9.46 -32.34 10.71
N ALA A 165 10.01 -33.50 11.09
CA ALA A 165 11.45 -33.75 11.10
C ALA A 165 12.08 -33.54 9.71
N ALA A 166 13.26 -32.91 9.65
CA ALA A 166 13.98 -32.71 8.40
C ALA A 166 14.29 -34.04 7.72
N ALA A 167 13.78 -34.25 6.51
CA ALA A 167 14.16 -35.38 5.68
C ALA A 167 15.63 -35.21 5.27
N GLN A 168 16.40 -36.31 5.26
CA GLN A 168 17.74 -36.26 4.70
C GLN A 168 17.64 -35.90 3.21
N PRO A 169 18.52 -35.02 2.69
CA PRO A 169 18.56 -34.74 1.26
C PRO A 169 18.71 -36.06 0.50
N LEU A 170 17.94 -36.24 -0.58
CA LEU A 170 18.27 -37.30 -1.52
C LEU A 170 19.72 -37.07 -1.94
N LYS A 171 20.54 -38.14 -1.91
CA LYS A 171 21.86 -38.15 -2.55
C LYS A 171 21.61 -37.88 -4.04
N LEU A 172 21.55 -36.61 -4.42
CA LEU A 172 21.64 -36.19 -5.80
C LEU A 172 22.98 -36.72 -6.28
N PHE A 173 22.92 -37.46 -7.38
CA PHE A 173 24.03 -38.06 -8.11
C PHE A 173 25.21 -37.07 -8.26
N PHE A 174 26.07 -37.00 -7.25
CA PHE A 174 27.48 -36.82 -7.52
C PHE A 174 27.91 -38.17 -8.06
N SER A 175 28.16 -38.24 -9.37
CA SER A 175 28.98 -39.30 -9.92
C SER A 175 30.37 -39.14 -9.32
N ASP A 176 30.58 -39.68 -8.13
CA ASP A 176 31.93 -40.01 -7.66
C ASP A 176 32.37 -41.30 -8.37
N ASP A 177 32.44 -41.23 -9.70
CA ASP A 177 33.15 -42.20 -10.53
C ASP A 177 34.36 -41.49 -11.13
N LEU A 178 35.28 -41.12 -10.23
CA LEU A 178 36.63 -40.65 -10.54
C LEU A 178 37.64 -41.47 -9.73
N SER A 179 37.66 -42.79 -9.93
CA SER A 179 38.83 -43.61 -9.55
C SER A 179 38.88 -44.96 -10.29
N LYS A 180 38.70 -44.95 -11.61
CA LYS A 180 39.26 -45.98 -12.49
C LYS A 180 39.74 -45.32 -13.77
N ASP A 181 40.94 -44.77 -13.69
CA ASP A 181 41.93 -44.75 -14.78
C ASP A 181 43.23 -44.19 -14.21
N GLY A 182 44.01 -45.12 -13.64
CA GLY A 182 45.42 -44.93 -13.31
C GLY A 182 46.19 -46.04 -13.99
N LEU A 183 46.63 -45.76 -15.22
CA LEU A 183 47.73 -46.45 -15.88
C LEU A 183 48.99 -46.34 -15.01
N GLU A 184 49.44 -47.47 -14.46
CA GLU A 184 50.80 -48.04 -14.54
C GLU A 184 50.87 -49.37 -13.79
#